data_AF-A0A0N1LKU6-F1
#
_entry.id   AF-A0A0N1LKU6-F1
#
_cell.length_a   1.000
_cell.length_b   1.000
_cell.length_c   1.000
_cell.angle_alpha   90.00
_cell.angle_beta   90.00
_cell.angle_gamma   90.00
#
_symmetry.space_group_name_H-M   'P 1'
#
loop_
_entity.id
_entity.type
_entity.pdbx_description
1 polymer ?
#
loop_
_entity_poly.entity_id
_entity_poly.type
_entity_poly.pdbx_seq_one_letter_code
_entity_poly.pdbx_strand_id
1 'polypeptide(L)'
;MGASIIFEMQAIQFPEGIPHVSAWEGSTTQYLLLAQIGCSNVFDVSNRRARRWQAVAFGARYEVIAEMTKIAADAAGGMLRLGGMRQTTPEAIIRQTRTRLTTAIFPEEARQRSMAVSGTVTLADGFQPSAHKREDFATLTARDSEPVTDRPVPHRRWTFDLLDRDELGRWLCCRSLEQESYAGGVRAPDVWRQIDLQPGPTLAA
;
A
#
# COMPACT_ATOMS: atom_id res chain seq x y z
N MET A 1 18.65 14.14 11.73
CA MET A 1 17.39 13.70 11.10
C MET A 1 17.75 12.60 10.11
N GLY A 2 17.14 11.42 10.18
CA GLY A 2 17.43 10.31 9.26
C GLY A 2 16.71 10.50 7.92
N ALA A 3 17.35 10.11 6.81
CA ALA A 3 16.70 10.09 5.50
C ALA A 3 16.06 8.73 5.24
N SER A 4 14.88 8.72 4.65
CA SER A 4 14.23 7.53 4.11
C SER A 4 15.01 7.02 2.90
N ILE A 5 15.07 5.71 2.73
CA ILE A 5 15.81 5.06 1.64
C ILE A 5 14.91 4.04 0.97
N ILE A 6 14.70 4.19 -0.33
CA ILE A 6 14.09 3.17 -1.19
C ILE A 6 15.22 2.26 -1.68
N PHE A 7 15.27 1.04 -1.16
CA PHE A 7 16.26 0.03 -1.57
C PHE A 7 15.83 -0.65 -2.87
N GLU A 8 14.54 -0.98 -2.97
CA GLU A 8 13.98 -1.70 -4.10
C GLU A 8 12.54 -1.26 -4.37
N MET A 9 12.10 -1.43 -5.62
CA MET A 9 10.71 -1.26 -6.04
C MET A 9 10.30 -2.42 -6.93
N GLN A 10 9.07 -2.88 -6.75
CA GLN A 10 8.41 -3.88 -7.59
C GLN A 10 7.00 -3.40 -7.94
N ALA A 11 6.64 -3.45 -9.22
CA ALA A 11 5.29 -3.17 -9.67
C ALA A 11 4.57 -4.48 -10.01
N ILE A 12 3.31 -4.58 -9.63
CA ILE A 12 2.41 -5.69 -9.98
C ILE A 12 1.29 -5.12 -10.83
N GLN A 13 1.00 -5.75 -11.96
CA GLN A 13 0.02 -5.29 -12.94
C GLN A 13 -1.25 -6.15 -12.89
N PHE A 14 -2.41 -5.49 -12.93
CA PHE A 14 -3.74 -6.08 -13.03
C PHE A 14 -4.39 -5.62 -14.35
N PRO A 15 -4.26 -6.38 -15.45
CA PRO A 15 -4.67 -5.94 -16.80
C PRO A 15 -6.17 -5.68 -16.94
N GLU A 16 -6.97 -6.53 -16.30
CA GLU A 16 -8.44 -6.50 -16.35
C GLU A 16 -9.05 -5.47 -15.39
N GLY A 17 -8.21 -4.75 -14.65
CA GLY A 17 -8.63 -3.85 -13.57
C GLY A 17 -9.00 -4.60 -12.30
N ILE A 18 -9.53 -3.85 -11.34
CA ILE A 18 -9.90 -4.34 -10.03
C ILE A 18 -11.41 -4.19 -9.82
N PRO A 19 -12.12 -5.27 -9.46
CA PRO A 19 -13.53 -5.20 -9.10
C PRO A 19 -13.81 -4.19 -7.98
N HIS A 20 -15.05 -3.67 -7.92
CA HIS A 20 -15.51 -2.72 -6.88
C HIS A 20 -14.83 -1.35 -6.89
N VAL A 21 -13.79 -1.18 -7.70
CA VAL A 21 -13.09 0.09 -7.89
C VAL A 21 -13.48 0.64 -9.26
N SER A 22 -14.12 1.81 -9.28
CA SER A 22 -14.44 2.48 -10.54
C SER A 22 -13.16 2.71 -11.34
N ALA A 23 -13.04 2.07 -12.50
CA ALA A 23 -11.96 2.39 -13.43
C ALA A 23 -12.15 3.83 -13.92
N TRP A 24 -11.08 4.64 -13.87
CA TRP A 24 -11.11 5.97 -14.47
C TRP A 24 -11.15 5.83 -16.00
N GLU A 25 -11.86 6.74 -16.68
CA GLU A 25 -12.00 6.77 -18.14
C GLU A 25 -10.62 6.90 -18.81
N GLY A 26 -10.00 5.78 -19.20
CA GLY A 26 -8.75 5.82 -19.95
C GLY A 26 -7.84 4.60 -19.80
N SER A 27 -7.99 3.78 -18.75
CA SER A 27 -7.29 2.49 -18.67
C SER A 27 -7.94 1.55 -17.66
N THR A 28 -8.26 0.33 -18.11
CA THR A 28 -8.66 -0.76 -17.20
C THR A 28 -7.45 -1.29 -16.42
N THR A 29 -6.24 -1.15 -16.96
CA THR A 29 -5.04 -1.69 -16.32
C THR A 29 -4.66 -0.89 -15.08
N GLN A 30 -4.59 -1.57 -13.94
CA GLN A 30 -4.18 -1.01 -12.67
C GLN A 30 -2.86 -1.63 -12.19
N TYR A 31 -2.16 -0.89 -11.34
CA TYR A 31 -0.84 -1.27 -10.83
C TYR A 31 -0.81 -1.12 -9.31
N LEU A 32 -0.16 -2.06 -8.65
CA LEU A 32 0.25 -1.96 -7.25
C LEU A 32 1.78 -1.78 -7.22
N LEU A 33 2.25 -0.63 -6.75
CA LEU A 33 3.68 -0.35 -6.60
C LEU A 33 4.10 -0.60 -5.16
N LEU A 34 5.02 -1.53 -4.99
CA LEU A 34 5.65 -1.88 -3.73
C LEU A 34 7.06 -1.31 -3.68
N ALA A 35 7.50 -0.85 -2.52
CA ALA A 35 8.88 -0.47 -2.30
C ALA A 35 9.40 -1.00 -0.97
N GLN A 36 10.66 -1.41 -0.98
CA GLN A 36 11.42 -1.70 0.23
C GLN A 36 11.99 -0.39 0.76
N ILE A 37 11.40 0.12 1.83
CA ILE A 37 11.79 1.40 2.43
C ILE A 37 12.41 1.16 3.80
N GLY A 38 13.51 1.86 4.08
CA GLY A 38 14.14 1.89 5.38
C GLY A 38 14.59 3.29 5.75
N CYS A 39 15.27 3.41 6.90
CA CYS A 39 15.78 4.69 7.37
C CYS A 39 17.30 4.63 7.52
N SER A 40 17.99 5.72 7.23
CA SER A 40 19.46 5.76 7.21
C SER A 40 20.11 5.51 8.57
N ASN A 41 19.38 5.68 9.67
CA ASN A 41 19.86 5.60 11.05
C ASN A 41 19.16 4.53 11.89
N VAL A 42 18.33 3.68 11.30
CA VAL A 42 17.66 2.58 12.00
C VAL A 42 18.26 1.27 11.53
N PHE A 43 18.66 0.41 12.48
CA PHE A 43 19.29 -0.87 12.20
C PHE A 43 18.47 -2.01 12.82
N ASP A 44 18.47 -3.15 12.14
CA ASP A 44 17.88 -4.39 12.64
C ASP A 44 18.82 -5.08 13.66
N VAL A 45 18.33 -6.16 14.27
CA VAL A 45 19.11 -6.98 15.23
C VAL A 45 20.38 -7.60 14.61
N SER A 46 20.47 -7.63 13.28
CA SER A 46 21.62 -8.13 12.52
C SER A 46 22.57 -7.00 12.10
N ASN A 47 22.41 -5.79 12.64
CA ASN A 47 23.21 -4.60 12.33
C ASN A 47 23.17 -4.19 10.84
N ARG A 48 22.10 -4.54 10.13
CA ARG A 48 21.81 -4.03 8.78
C ARG A 48 20.80 -2.90 8.89
N ARG A 49 20.71 -2.03 7.88
CA ARG A 49 19.67 -0.99 7.88
C ARG A 49 18.30 -1.65 7.92
N ALA A 50 17.50 -1.28 8.91
CA ALA A 50 16.13 -1.76 9.03
C ALA A 50 15.35 -1.31 7.79
N ARG A 51 14.76 -2.30 7.12
CA ARG A 51 14.02 -2.12 5.87
C ARG A 51 12.75 -2.94 5.95
N ARG A 52 11.65 -2.40 5.43
CA ARG A 52 10.38 -3.10 5.31
C ARG A 52 9.80 -2.86 3.93
N TRP A 53 9.12 -3.86 3.39
CA TRP A 53 8.30 -3.68 2.21
C TRP A 53 7.02 -2.95 2.60
N GLN A 54 6.59 -2.01 1.76
CA GLN A 54 5.30 -1.33 1.89
C GLN A 54 4.73 -1.04 0.51
N ALA A 55 3.41 -1.03 0.35
CA ALA A 55 2.84 -0.46 -0.88
C ALA A 55 2.92 1.06 -0.81
N VAL A 56 3.32 1.66 -1.91
CA VAL A 56 3.60 3.08 -2.02
C VAL A 56 2.56 3.79 -2.87
N ALA A 57 2.05 3.10 -3.89
CA ALA A 57 1.04 3.65 -4.76
C ALA A 57 0.18 2.54 -5.37
N PHE A 58 -1.06 2.89 -5.69
CA PHE A 58 -2.00 2.03 -6.39
C PHE A 58 -2.82 2.85 -7.38
N GLY A 59 -3.13 2.26 -8.53
CA GLY A 59 -4.06 2.83 -9.51
C GLY A 59 -3.57 2.64 -10.94
N ALA A 60 -4.13 3.42 -11.86
CA ALA A 60 -3.65 3.48 -13.23
C ALA A 60 -2.20 4.02 -13.28
N ARG A 61 -1.53 3.80 -14.43
CA ARG A 61 -0.13 4.19 -14.62
C ARG A 61 0.14 5.66 -14.25
N TYR A 62 -0.76 6.58 -14.62
CA TYR A 62 -0.59 8.00 -14.33
C TYR A 62 -0.80 8.32 -12.84
N GLU A 63 -1.69 7.61 -12.14
CA GLU A 63 -1.95 7.80 -10.71
C GLU A 63 -0.74 7.36 -9.89
N VAL A 64 -0.15 6.21 -10.25
CA VAL A 64 1.08 5.74 -9.61
C VAL A 64 2.23 6.73 -9.83
N ILE A 65 2.36 7.29 -11.04
CA ILE A 65 3.39 8.30 -11.32
C ILE A 65 3.12 9.60 -10.58
N ALA A 66 1.87 10.05 -10.50
CA ALA A 66 1.49 11.25 -9.75
C ALA A 66 1.82 11.11 -8.27
N GLU A 67 1.50 9.96 -7.67
CA GLU A 67 1.81 9.70 -6.26
C GLU A 67 3.32 9.63 -6.02
N MET A 68 4.05 8.92 -6.89
CA MET A 68 5.51 8.88 -6.81
C MET A 68 6.18 10.23 -7.04
N THR A 69 5.54 11.15 -7.77
CA THR A 69 6.05 12.52 -7.94
C THR A 69 5.99 13.29 -6.63
N LYS A 70 4.91 13.12 -5.83
CA LYS A 70 4.81 13.72 -4.49
C LYS A 70 5.92 13.20 -3.58
N ILE A 71 6.13 11.89 -3.58
CA ILE A 71 7.18 11.24 -2.78
C ILE A 71 8.57 11.64 -3.27
N ALA A 72 8.78 11.75 -4.59
CA ALA A 72 10.05 12.16 -5.16
C ALA A 72 10.46 13.59 -4.77
N ALA A 73 9.51 14.46 -4.44
CA ALA A 73 9.81 15.81 -3.94
C ALA A 73 10.66 15.78 -2.66
N ASP A 74 10.49 14.76 -1.79
CA ASP A 74 11.29 14.60 -0.58
C ASP A 74 12.78 14.38 -0.87
N ALA A 75 13.13 13.90 -2.09
CA ALA A 75 14.51 13.76 -2.50
C ALA A 75 15.21 15.11 -2.71
N ALA A 76 14.48 16.15 -3.15
CA ALA A 76 15.03 17.49 -3.29
C ALA A 76 15.44 18.08 -1.93
N GLY A 77 14.71 17.76 -0.87
CA GLY A 77 15.03 18.11 0.52
C GLY A 77 16.08 17.22 1.20
N GLY A 78 16.59 16.19 0.50
CA GLY A 78 17.52 15.22 1.06
C GLY A 78 16.89 14.22 2.05
N MET A 79 15.56 14.22 2.15
CA MET A 79 14.80 13.37 3.08
C MET A 79 14.52 11.98 2.50
N LEU A 80 14.70 11.81 1.20
CA LEU A 80 14.55 10.54 0.49
C LEU A 80 15.75 10.24 -0.41
N ARG A 81 16.21 9.00 -0.41
CA ARG A 81 17.30 8.51 -1.26
C ARG A 81 16.97 7.17 -1.89
N LEU A 82 17.58 6.90 -3.03
CA LEU A 82 17.64 5.56 -3.61
C LEU A 82 18.85 4.81 -3.04
N GLY A 83 18.66 3.53 -2.70
CA GLY A 83 19.71 2.64 -2.24
C GLY A 83 20.86 2.58 -3.24
N GLY A 84 22.10 2.64 -2.75
CA GLY A 84 23.30 2.63 -3.58
C GLY A 84 23.62 3.96 -4.28
N MET A 85 22.78 5.00 -4.17
CA MET A 85 23.03 6.31 -4.78
C MET A 85 23.49 7.35 -3.74
N ARG A 86 24.58 8.07 -4.05
CA ARG A 86 25.10 9.15 -3.19
C ARG A 86 24.23 10.41 -3.28
N GLN A 87 23.74 10.73 -4.47
CA GLN A 87 22.80 11.81 -4.73
C GLN A 87 21.58 11.23 -5.44
N THR A 88 20.40 11.55 -4.92
CA THR A 88 19.13 11.13 -5.49
C THR A 88 18.38 12.39 -5.88
N THR A 89 17.98 12.48 -7.14
CA THR A 89 17.12 13.55 -7.62
C THR A 89 15.69 13.03 -7.77
N PRO A 90 14.67 13.92 -7.74
CA PRO A 90 13.29 13.51 -8.00
C PRO A 90 13.13 12.75 -9.33
N GLU A 91 13.84 13.18 -10.38
CA GLU A 91 13.81 12.56 -11.71
C GLU A 91 14.34 11.13 -11.69
N ALA A 92 15.35 10.84 -10.87
CA ALA A 92 15.88 9.49 -10.73
C ALA A 92 14.83 8.52 -10.16
N ILE A 93 14.08 8.96 -9.14
CA ILE A 93 12.98 8.19 -8.55
C ILE A 93 11.88 7.97 -9.59
N ILE A 94 11.43 9.04 -10.25
CA ILE A 94 10.37 8.96 -11.28
C ILE A 94 10.80 8.04 -12.43
N ARG A 95 12.06 8.13 -12.87
CA ARG A 95 12.61 7.24 -13.91
C ARG A 95 12.57 5.78 -13.47
N GLN A 96 13.00 5.46 -12.25
CA GLN A 96 12.98 4.10 -11.74
C GLN A 96 11.55 3.58 -11.60
N THR A 97 10.60 4.41 -11.13
CA THR A 97 9.17 4.07 -11.12
C THR A 97 8.66 3.74 -12.51
N ARG A 98 8.97 4.57 -13.53
CA ARG A 98 8.56 4.29 -14.92
C ARG A 98 9.12 2.96 -15.43
N THR A 99 10.39 2.68 -15.14
CA THR A 99 11.02 1.40 -15.50
C THR A 99 10.30 0.23 -14.83
N ARG A 100 9.95 0.34 -13.54
CA ARG A 100 9.22 -0.71 -12.83
C ARG A 100 7.81 -0.91 -13.35
N LEU A 101 7.10 0.15 -13.71
CA LEU A 101 5.78 0.03 -14.34
C LEU A 101 5.83 -0.61 -15.74
N THR A 102 6.92 -0.43 -16.49
CA THR A 102 7.13 -1.10 -17.78
C THR A 102 7.53 -2.57 -17.62
N THR A 103 8.17 -2.93 -16.50
CA THR A 103 8.62 -4.29 -16.16
C THR A 103 7.78 -4.89 -15.04
N ALA A 104 6.52 -4.47 -14.95
CA ALA A 104 5.60 -4.96 -13.93
C ALA A 104 5.32 -6.44 -14.17
N ILE A 105 5.23 -7.19 -13.07
CA ILE A 105 4.92 -8.62 -13.10
C ILE A 105 3.42 -8.84 -12.85
N PHE A 106 2.93 -10.02 -13.19
CA PHE A 106 1.55 -10.41 -12.87
C PHE A 106 1.45 -11.00 -11.46
N PRO A 107 0.26 -11.02 -10.83
CA PRO A 107 0.08 -11.60 -9.51
C PRO A 107 0.52 -13.06 -9.41
N GLU A 108 0.27 -13.86 -10.45
CA GLU A 108 0.67 -15.26 -10.52
C GLU A 108 2.20 -15.41 -10.50
N GLU A 109 2.91 -14.54 -11.21
CA GLU A 109 4.37 -14.50 -11.20
C GLU A 109 4.90 -14.05 -9.83
N ALA A 110 4.25 -13.07 -9.18
CA ALA A 110 4.60 -12.67 -7.81
C ALA A 110 4.47 -13.87 -6.83
N ARG A 111 3.40 -14.66 -6.96
CA ARG A 111 3.22 -15.89 -6.16
C ARG A 111 4.27 -16.95 -6.45
N GLN A 112 4.63 -17.15 -7.71
CA GLN A 112 5.72 -18.08 -8.10
C GLN A 112 7.07 -17.66 -7.50
N ARG A 113 7.29 -16.35 -7.34
CA ARG A 113 8.45 -15.79 -6.63
C ARG A 113 8.30 -15.83 -5.11
N SER A 114 7.29 -16.53 -4.59
CA SER A 114 6.91 -16.63 -3.16
C SER A 114 6.66 -15.28 -2.49
N MET A 115 6.23 -14.27 -3.23
CA MET A 115 5.77 -13.02 -2.65
C MET A 115 4.36 -13.22 -2.08
N ALA A 116 4.13 -12.70 -0.88
CA ALA A 116 2.80 -12.51 -0.33
C ALA A 116 2.59 -11.03 0.00
N VAL A 117 1.45 -10.51 -0.44
CA VAL A 117 1.03 -9.14 -0.16
C VAL A 117 -0.31 -9.23 0.56
N SER A 118 -0.33 -8.82 1.82
CA SER A 118 -1.54 -8.83 2.64
C SER A 118 -1.91 -7.41 3.06
N GLY A 119 -3.17 -7.04 2.89
CA GLY A 119 -3.73 -5.81 3.42
C GLY A 119 -4.61 -6.15 4.61
N THR A 120 -4.46 -5.42 5.69
CA THR A 120 -5.36 -5.49 6.84
C THR A 120 -6.15 -4.20 6.96
N VAL A 121 -7.40 -4.33 7.38
CA VAL A 121 -8.29 -3.22 7.74
C VAL A 121 -8.79 -3.51 9.15
N THR A 122 -8.66 -2.55 10.04
CA THR A 122 -9.26 -2.64 11.39
C THR A 122 -10.25 -1.49 11.56
N LEU A 123 -11.51 -1.83 11.87
CA LEU A 123 -12.60 -0.88 12.12
C LEU A 123 -13.16 -1.07 13.53
N ALA A 124 -13.65 0.00 14.15
CA ALA A 124 -14.43 -0.12 15.38
C ALA A 124 -15.76 -0.85 15.13
N ASP A 125 -16.22 -1.68 16.07
CA ASP A 125 -17.46 -2.47 15.91
C ASP A 125 -18.72 -1.60 15.69
N GLY A 126 -18.71 -0.36 16.21
CA GLY A 126 -19.81 0.59 16.06
C GLY A 126 -19.66 1.57 14.89
N PHE A 127 -18.67 1.38 14.02
CA PHE A 127 -18.45 2.27 12.88
C PHE A 127 -19.67 2.25 11.93
N GLN A 128 -20.19 3.44 11.61
CA GLN A 128 -21.27 3.61 10.66
C GLN A 128 -20.82 4.52 9.53
N PRO A 129 -20.78 4.03 8.27
CA PRO A 129 -20.39 4.85 7.15
C PRO A 129 -21.47 5.89 6.81
N SER A 130 -21.08 6.98 6.16
CA SER A 130 -22.05 7.89 5.54
C SER A 130 -22.90 7.19 4.48
N ALA A 131 -24.06 7.75 4.15
CA ALA A 131 -24.99 7.16 3.18
C ALA A 131 -24.33 6.85 1.82
N HIS A 132 -23.40 7.71 1.38
CA HIS A 132 -22.67 7.56 0.11
C HIS A 132 -21.56 6.51 0.14
N LYS A 133 -21.22 5.97 1.31
CA LYS A 133 -20.18 4.94 1.50
C LYS A 133 -20.72 3.60 1.99
N ARG A 134 -22.04 3.44 2.07
CA ARG A 134 -22.68 2.20 2.52
C ARG A 134 -22.39 1.00 1.63
N GLU A 135 -22.30 1.19 0.31
CA GLU A 135 -21.99 0.11 -0.62
C GLU A 135 -20.53 -0.35 -0.49
N ASP A 136 -19.58 0.60 -0.39
CA ASP A 136 -18.17 0.31 -0.13
C ASP A 136 -17.99 -0.45 1.19
N PHE A 137 -18.69 0.00 2.24
CA PHE A 137 -18.67 -0.66 3.54
C PHE A 137 -19.30 -2.07 3.50
N ALA A 138 -20.43 -2.24 2.81
CA ALA A 138 -21.05 -3.56 2.64
C ALA A 138 -20.11 -4.53 1.89
N THR A 139 -19.41 -4.04 0.86
CA THR A 139 -18.45 -4.82 0.07
C THR A 139 -17.26 -5.29 0.91
N LEU A 140 -16.73 -4.39 1.76
CA LEU A 140 -15.67 -4.69 2.72
C LEU A 140 -16.13 -5.69 3.79
N THR A 141 -17.31 -5.48 4.38
CA THR A 141 -17.83 -6.25 5.52
C THR A 141 -18.56 -7.54 5.14
N ALA A 142 -18.70 -7.83 3.84
CA ALA A 142 -19.24 -9.10 3.35
C ALA A 142 -18.34 -10.32 3.66
N ARG A 143 -17.13 -10.11 4.19
CA ARG A 143 -16.21 -11.15 4.65
C ARG A 143 -16.26 -11.26 6.17
N ASP A 144 -16.03 -12.48 6.67
CA ASP A 144 -15.78 -12.71 8.09
C ASP A 144 -14.61 -11.86 8.61
N SER A 145 -14.77 -11.40 9.84
CA SER A 145 -13.81 -10.56 10.54
C SER A 145 -13.37 -11.21 11.84
N GLU A 146 -12.16 -10.91 12.27
CA GLU A 146 -11.65 -11.32 13.57
C GLU A 146 -11.88 -10.20 14.62
N PRO A 147 -12.37 -10.53 15.83
CA PRO A 147 -12.45 -9.55 16.91
C PRO A 147 -11.04 -9.22 17.42
N VAL A 148 -10.81 -7.93 17.69
CA VAL A 148 -9.55 -7.40 18.22
C VAL A 148 -9.81 -6.88 19.63
N THR A 149 -9.29 -7.59 20.63
CA THR A 149 -9.54 -7.33 22.06
C THR A 149 -8.40 -6.60 22.76
N ASP A 150 -7.31 -6.29 22.05
CA ASP A 150 -6.12 -5.60 22.59
C ASP A 150 -6.29 -4.06 22.66
N ARG A 151 -7.48 -3.55 22.35
CA ARG A 151 -7.82 -2.12 22.31
C ARG A 151 -8.90 -1.75 23.33
N PRO A 152 -8.91 -0.49 23.81
CA PRO A 152 -9.90 -0.01 24.78
C PRO A 152 -11.34 0.03 24.23
N VAL A 153 -11.50 -0.09 22.92
CA VAL A 153 -12.80 -0.14 22.22
C VAL A 153 -12.80 -1.43 21.39
N PRO A 154 -13.91 -2.17 21.28
CA PRO A 154 -13.99 -3.35 20.42
C PRO A 154 -13.78 -2.95 18.95
N HIS A 155 -12.90 -3.70 18.27
CA HIS A 155 -12.66 -3.56 16.85
C HIS A 155 -12.78 -4.91 16.15
N ARG A 156 -13.01 -4.85 14.85
CA ARG A 156 -12.94 -5.97 13.91
C ARG A 156 -11.79 -5.77 12.96
N ARG A 157 -11.09 -6.86 12.65
CA ARG A 157 -10.01 -6.91 11.67
C ARG A 157 -10.39 -7.80 10.51
N TRP A 158 -10.11 -7.32 9.32
CA TRP A 158 -10.15 -8.09 8.08
C TRP A 158 -8.74 -8.14 7.49
N THR A 159 -8.39 -9.29 6.93
CA THR A 159 -7.14 -9.51 6.21
C THR A 159 -7.46 -9.93 4.78
N PHE A 160 -6.71 -9.41 3.82
CA PHE A 160 -6.91 -9.58 2.39
C PHE A 160 -5.59 -9.90 1.70
N ASP A 161 -5.59 -10.86 0.80
CA ASP A 161 -4.52 -11.15 -0.14
C ASP A 161 -4.60 -10.16 -1.31
N LEU A 162 -3.71 -9.19 -1.33
CA LEU A 162 -3.70 -8.13 -2.36
C LEU A 162 -3.13 -8.60 -3.71
N LEU A 163 -2.71 -9.86 -3.82
CA LEU A 163 -2.44 -10.48 -5.12
C LEU A 163 -3.70 -11.11 -5.73
N ASP A 164 -4.76 -11.30 -4.96
CA ASP A 164 -6.08 -11.60 -5.50
C ASP A 164 -6.81 -10.30 -5.86
N ARG A 165 -7.39 -10.24 -7.06
CA ARG A 165 -8.02 -9.03 -7.58
C ARG A 165 -9.30 -8.65 -6.81
N ASP A 166 -10.11 -9.62 -6.41
CA ASP A 166 -11.37 -9.36 -5.69
C ASP A 166 -11.05 -8.92 -4.26
N GLU A 167 -10.10 -9.60 -3.62
CA GLU A 167 -9.65 -9.22 -2.28
C GLU A 167 -8.97 -7.85 -2.26
N LEU A 168 -8.16 -7.52 -3.27
CA LEU A 168 -7.62 -6.17 -3.45
C LEU A 168 -8.74 -5.14 -3.66
N GLY A 169 -9.75 -5.43 -4.47
CA GLY A 169 -10.90 -4.55 -4.67
C GLY A 169 -11.65 -4.23 -3.38
N ARG A 170 -11.98 -5.26 -2.59
CA ARG A 170 -12.58 -5.10 -1.26
C ARG A 170 -11.70 -4.29 -0.32
N TRP A 171 -10.40 -4.58 -0.30
CA TRP A 171 -9.45 -3.84 0.52
C TRP A 171 -9.32 -2.37 0.07
N LEU A 172 -9.56 -2.05 -1.20
CA LEU A 172 -9.54 -0.66 -1.68
C LEU A 172 -10.81 0.12 -1.36
N CYS A 173 -11.96 -0.55 -1.19
CA CYS A 173 -13.18 0.10 -0.71
C CYS A 173 -12.97 0.81 0.63
N CYS A 174 -12.10 0.31 1.52
CA CYS A 174 -11.85 1.02 2.77
C CYS A 174 -11.09 2.36 2.59
N ARG A 175 -10.42 2.61 1.45
CA ARG A 175 -9.79 3.91 1.16
C ARG A 175 -10.80 5.05 1.21
N SER A 176 -12.03 4.77 0.81
CA SER A 176 -13.11 5.76 0.81
C SER A 176 -13.65 6.04 2.21
N LEU A 177 -13.43 5.12 3.16
CA LEU A 177 -13.83 5.21 4.57
C LEU A 177 -12.80 5.94 5.44
N GLU A 178 -11.52 5.98 5.04
CA GLU A 178 -10.44 6.67 5.78
C GLU A 178 -10.68 8.18 5.92
N GLN A 179 -11.50 8.76 5.06
CA GLN A 179 -11.84 10.19 5.09
C GLN A 179 -13.05 10.49 6.00
N GLU A 180 -13.73 9.47 6.51
CA GLU A 180 -14.86 9.65 7.41
C GLU A 180 -14.38 9.82 8.85
N SER A 181 -14.71 10.95 9.45
CA SER A 181 -14.48 11.20 10.88
C SER A 181 -15.81 11.09 11.62
N TYR A 182 -15.81 10.44 12.78
CA TYR A 182 -16.98 10.35 13.64
C TYR A 182 -17.46 11.75 14.06
N ALA A 183 -18.78 11.96 14.05
CA ALA A 183 -19.39 13.17 14.61
C ALA A 183 -19.30 13.13 16.14
N GLY A 184 -18.15 13.54 16.70
CA GLY A 184 -17.98 13.67 18.16
C GLY A 184 -16.57 13.38 18.68
N GLY A 185 -15.63 14.27 18.39
CA GLY A 185 -14.45 14.53 19.24
C GLY A 185 -13.30 13.50 19.22
N VAL A 186 -12.17 13.93 18.66
CA VAL A 186 -10.77 13.48 18.89
C VAL A 186 -10.62 12.03 19.41
N ARG A 187 -10.67 11.05 18.51
CA ARG A 187 -10.10 9.72 18.73
C ARG A 187 -9.29 9.31 17.50
N ALA A 188 -8.28 8.47 17.74
CA ALA A 188 -7.39 7.89 16.74
C ALA A 188 -8.19 7.37 15.53
N PRO A 189 -7.62 7.30 14.31
CA PRO A 189 -8.41 6.96 13.12
C PRO A 189 -9.20 5.67 13.36
N ASP A 190 -10.53 5.71 13.18
CA ASP A 190 -11.39 4.54 13.39
C ASP A 190 -11.15 3.45 12.33
N VAL A 191 -10.37 3.79 11.31
CA VAL A 191 -9.93 2.92 10.22
C VAL A 191 -8.41 2.82 10.25
N TRP A 192 -7.89 1.62 10.46
CA TRP A 192 -6.45 1.34 10.35
C TRP A 192 -6.22 0.44 9.16
N ARG A 193 -5.39 0.91 8.23
CA ARG A 193 -4.88 0.08 7.15
C ARG A 193 -3.41 -0.19 7.36
N GLN A 194 -3.05 -1.44 7.21
CA GLN A 194 -1.66 -1.86 7.17
C GLN A 194 -1.49 -2.81 5.99
N ILE A 195 -0.40 -2.65 5.26
CA ILE A 195 -0.02 -3.59 4.22
C ILE A 195 1.21 -4.31 4.75
N ASP A 196 1.01 -5.59 4.99
CA ASP A 196 2.06 -6.50 5.39
C ASP A 196 2.55 -7.24 4.15
N LEU A 197 3.86 -7.16 3.94
CA LEU A 197 4.53 -7.74 2.78
C LEU A 197 5.53 -8.76 3.25
N GLN A 198 5.35 -10.00 2.83
CA GLN A 198 6.35 -11.04 2.96
C GLN A 198 7.01 -11.24 1.61
N PRO A 199 8.22 -10.70 1.39
CA PRO A 199 8.94 -10.93 0.16
C PRO A 199 9.32 -12.41 0.08
N GLY A 200 9.24 -12.98 -1.11
CA GLY A 200 9.81 -14.29 -1.35
C GLY A 200 11.35 -14.27 -1.37
N PRO A 201 12.00 -15.44 -1.39
CA PRO A 201 13.44 -15.58 -1.20
C PRO A 201 14.27 -14.83 -2.24
N THR A 202 13.74 -14.63 -3.44
CA THR A 202 14.42 -13.94 -4.55
C THR A 202 14.49 -12.41 -4.39
N LEU A 203 13.72 -11.83 -3.45
CA LEU A 203 13.69 -10.38 -3.13
C LEU A 203 14.18 -10.07 -1.70
N ALA A 204 14.67 -11.09 -0.98
CA ALA A 204 15.14 -10.97 0.40
C ALA A 204 16.66 -10.68 0.52
N ALA A 205 17.38 -10.68 -0.61
CA ALA A 205 18.81 -10.39 -0.68
C ALA A 205 19.14 -8.94 -0.30
#